data_AF-A0A7V7SWU9-F1
#
_entry.id   AF-A0A7V7SWU9-F1
#
_cell.length_a   1.000
_cell.length_b   1.000
_cell.length_c   1.000
_cell.angle_alpha   90.00
_cell.angle_beta   90.00
_cell.angle_gamma   90.00
#
_symmetry.space_group_name_H-M   'P 1'
#
loop_
_entity.id
_entity.type
_entity.pdbx_description
1 polymer ?
#
loop_
_entity_poly.entity_id
_entity_poly.type
_entity_poly.pdbx_seq_one_letter_code
_entity_poly.pdbx_strand_id
1 'polypeptide(L)'
;MPDIAIGAPRADFEGISEAGKIYFYCGASFQLLYQTGGNQVDDHAGSAVASFADYEVDGFPEVLSNRQVGASGFGEILAIGLDPFLVPSVNSLSTNSGGAVYFDIDFPSSAGADFYQILASLSGKGPTSLNGVEIPLTPDNLYFQTLALQYPIYGAGFFGVLSQHGDAGAWLAPGPGDLPANLVGTNIYLAAVSKDPLGGVKEVSAARILTVEP
;
A
#
# COMPACT_ATOMS: atom_id res chain seq x y z
N MET A 1 -14.09 3.81 5.19
CA MET A 1 -14.71 4.63 4.12
C MET A 1 -13.79 4.51 2.92
N PRO A 2 -14.28 4.26 1.69
CA PRO A 2 -13.42 4.13 0.52
C PRO A 2 -12.79 5.48 0.14
N ASP A 3 -11.58 5.43 -0.44
CA ASP A 3 -10.90 6.60 -0.98
C ASP A 3 -11.61 7.16 -2.22
N ILE A 4 -11.32 8.42 -2.54
CA ILE A 4 -12.08 9.19 -3.52
C ILE A 4 -11.15 9.71 -4.61
N ALA A 5 -11.45 9.39 -5.88
CA ALA A 5 -10.81 10.00 -7.03
C ALA A 5 -11.72 11.06 -7.67
N ILE A 6 -11.18 12.26 -7.94
CA ILE A 6 -11.92 13.39 -8.49
C ILE A 6 -11.18 13.96 -9.70
N GLY A 7 -11.87 14.08 -10.83
CA GLY A 7 -11.36 14.68 -12.05
C GLY A 7 -11.59 16.20 -12.13
N ALA A 8 -10.61 16.92 -12.65
CA ALA A 8 -10.65 18.35 -12.92
C ALA A 8 -10.07 18.62 -14.33
N PRO A 9 -10.84 18.36 -15.40
CA PRO A 9 -10.30 18.26 -16.76
C PRO A 9 -9.76 19.57 -17.35
N ARG A 10 -10.16 20.74 -16.84
CA ARG A 10 -9.65 22.03 -17.34
C ARG A 10 -8.57 22.65 -16.46
N ALA A 11 -8.06 21.89 -15.48
CA ALA A 11 -7.01 22.38 -14.61
C ALA A 11 -5.65 22.29 -15.30
N ASP A 12 -4.83 23.32 -15.11
CA ASP A 12 -3.43 23.27 -15.53
C ASP A 12 -2.66 22.28 -14.66
N PHE A 13 -1.80 21.44 -15.23
CA PHE A 13 -0.97 20.46 -14.52
C PHE A 13 0.50 20.62 -14.89
N GLU A 14 1.39 20.71 -13.90
CA GLU A 14 2.84 20.94 -14.08
C GLU A 14 3.20 22.09 -15.05
N GLY A 15 2.38 23.15 -15.08
CA GLY A 15 2.57 24.31 -15.96
C GLY A 15 2.03 24.14 -17.38
N ILE A 16 1.36 23.02 -17.67
CA ILE A 16 0.72 22.72 -18.95
C ILE A 16 -0.75 23.13 -18.87
N SER A 17 -1.18 23.98 -19.80
CA SER A 17 -2.53 24.55 -19.79
C SER A 17 -3.59 23.51 -20.17
N GLU A 18 -4.69 23.47 -19.42
CA GLU A 18 -5.83 22.55 -19.66
C GLU A 18 -5.44 21.06 -19.85
N ALA A 19 -4.30 20.65 -19.28
CA ALA A 19 -3.87 19.26 -19.29
C ALA A 19 -4.84 18.34 -18.50
N GLY A 20 -5.58 18.91 -17.57
CA GLY A 20 -6.48 18.20 -16.67
C GLY A 20 -5.75 17.55 -15.50
N LYS A 21 -6.48 17.38 -14.40
CA LYS A 21 -5.97 16.78 -13.15
C LYS A 21 -6.91 15.70 -12.63
N ILE A 22 -6.34 14.75 -11.91
CA ILE A 22 -7.03 13.74 -11.11
C ILE A 22 -6.46 13.83 -9.72
N TYR A 23 -7.33 14.03 -8.73
CA TYR A 23 -6.98 14.10 -7.33
C TYR A 23 -7.46 12.83 -6.63
N PHE A 24 -6.60 12.25 -5.79
CA PHE A 24 -6.92 11.12 -4.94
C PHE A 24 -6.92 11.58 -3.49
N TYR A 25 -8.05 11.42 -2.81
CA TYR A 25 -8.24 11.82 -1.42
C TYR A 25 -8.50 10.61 -0.54
N CYS A 26 -7.96 10.64 0.68
CA CYS A 26 -8.32 9.68 1.71
C CYS A 26 -9.80 9.81 2.02
N GLY A 27 -10.53 8.70 1.94
CA GLY A 27 -11.96 8.67 2.18
C GLY A 27 -12.32 9.09 3.60
N ALA A 28 -11.48 8.75 4.58
CA ALA A 28 -11.73 9.02 5.99
C ALA A 28 -11.38 10.45 6.42
N SER A 29 -10.24 10.98 5.97
CA SER A 29 -9.71 12.28 6.41
C SER A 29 -9.88 13.42 5.41
N PHE A 30 -10.24 13.11 4.16
CA PHE A 30 -10.27 14.04 3.02
C PHE A 30 -8.93 14.71 2.72
N GLN A 31 -7.82 14.18 3.23
CA GLN A 31 -6.49 14.65 2.87
C GLN A 31 -6.13 14.18 1.46
N LEU A 32 -5.44 15.05 0.71
CA LEU A 32 -4.92 14.71 -0.61
C LEU A 32 -3.80 13.68 -0.45
N LEU A 33 -4.00 12.51 -1.06
CA LEU A 33 -3.03 11.41 -1.08
C LEU A 33 -2.09 11.56 -2.28
N TYR A 34 -2.67 11.80 -3.46
CA TYR A 34 -1.93 11.85 -4.71
C TYR A 34 -2.66 12.74 -5.73
N GLN A 35 -1.91 13.28 -6.70
CA GLN A 35 -2.48 13.93 -7.87
C GLN A 35 -1.66 13.59 -9.10
N THR A 36 -2.34 13.45 -10.23
CA THR A 36 -1.72 13.26 -11.54
C THR A 36 -2.54 13.98 -12.60
N GLY A 37 -2.07 14.05 -13.84
CA GLY A 37 -2.71 14.83 -14.90
C GLY A 37 -2.23 14.49 -16.30
N GLY A 38 -2.69 15.27 -17.28
CA GLY A 38 -2.24 15.18 -18.66
C GLY A 38 -0.80 15.67 -18.83
N ASN A 39 -0.19 15.31 -19.95
CA ASN A 39 1.18 15.71 -20.29
C ASN A 39 1.27 16.57 -21.56
N GLN A 40 0.13 16.96 -22.14
CA GLN A 40 0.04 17.95 -23.22
C GLN A 40 -1.07 18.98 -22.95
N VAL A 41 -1.01 20.08 -23.71
CA VAL A 41 -2.06 21.10 -23.70
C VAL A 41 -3.35 20.49 -24.24
N ASP A 42 -4.47 20.80 -23.58
CA ASP A 42 -5.81 20.29 -23.92
C ASP A 42 -5.99 18.76 -23.79
N ASP A 43 -5.14 18.08 -23.00
CA ASP A 43 -5.32 16.65 -22.72
C ASP A 43 -6.61 16.36 -21.96
N HIS A 44 -7.15 17.32 -21.21
CA HIS A 44 -8.40 17.16 -20.47
C HIS A 44 -8.47 15.90 -19.59
N ALA A 45 -7.34 15.49 -19.01
CA ALA A 45 -7.26 14.30 -18.17
C ALA A 45 -8.25 14.38 -17.00
N GLY A 46 -8.94 13.27 -16.71
CA GLY A 46 -9.94 13.25 -15.65
C GLY A 46 -11.30 13.82 -16.05
N SER A 47 -11.63 13.89 -17.35
CA SER A 47 -13.00 14.24 -17.78
C SER A 47 -14.02 13.16 -17.37
N ALA A 48 -13.56 11.92 -17.25
CA ALA A 48 -14.25 10.76 -16.74
C ALA A 48 -13.25 9.95 -15.90
N VAL A 49 -13.67 9.55 -14.71
CA VAL A 49 -12.88 8.74 -13.79
C VAL A 49 -13.75 7.56 -13.36
N ALA A 50 -13.21 6.35 -13.40
CA ALA A 50 -13.90 5.13 -13.02
C ALA A 50 -12.97 4.22 -12.22
N SER A 51 -13.51 3.51 -11.23
CA SER A 51 -12.79 2.38 -10.62
C SER A 51 -12.86 1.17 -11.55
N PHE A 52 -11.77 0.43 -11.63
CA PHE A 52 -11.63 -0.83 -12.36
C PHE A 52 -11.20 -1.94 -11.40
N ALA A 53 -11.44 -3.19 -11.78
CA ALA A 53 -11.06 -4.32 -10.94
C ALA A 53 -9.54 -4.47 -10.91
N ASP A 54 -9.01 -4.87 -9.74
CA ASP A 54 -7.59 -5.20 -9.48
C ASP A 54 -7.02 -6.10 -10.58
N TYR A 55 -6.37 -5.46 -11.54
CA TYR A 55 -5.80 -6.01 -12.76
C TYR A 55 -4.35 -6.42 -12.56
N GLU A 56 -3.61 -5.67 -11.74
CA GLU A 56 -2.21 -5.94 -11.39
C GLU A 56 -2.07 -7.00 -10.30
N VAL A 57 -3.19 -7.43 -9.70
CA VAL A 57 -3.29 -8.49 -8.68
C VAL A 57 -2.50 -8.14 -7.43
N ASP A 58 -2.49 -6.86 -7.09
CA ASP A 58 -1.84 -6.34 -5.91
C ASP A 58 -2.84 -6.20 -4.74
N GLY A 59 -4.11 -6.56 -4.93
CA GLY A 59 -5.15 -6.45 -3.92
C GLY A 59 -5.78 -5.06 -3.81
N PHE A 60 -5.45 -4.12 -4.71
CA PHE A 60 -6.07 -2.81 -4.81
C PHE A 60 -6.70 -2.57 -6.19
N PRO A 61 -7.96 -2.11 -6.26
CA PRO A 61 -8.58 -1.75 -7.54
C PRO A 61 -7.85 -0.59 -8.23
N GLU A 62 -7.65 -0.67 -9.55
CA GLU A 62 -7.11 0.45 -10.33
C GLU A 62 -8.16 1.54 -10.56
N VAL A 63 -7.68 2.72 -10.92
CA VAL A 63 -8.50 3.83 -11.39
C VAL A 63 -8.20 4.10 -12.86
N LEU A 64 -9.26 4.10 -13.67
CA LEU A 64 -9.22 4.49 -15.06
C LEU A 64 -9.59 5.96 -15.20
N SER A 65 -8.87 6.65 -16.07
CA SER A 65 -9.20 8.01 -16.48
C SER A 65 -9.00 8.18 -17.97
N ASN A 66 -9.84 8.98 -18.60
CA ASN A 66 -9.59 9.36 -19.99
C ASN A 66 -8.60 10.52 -20.07
N ARG A 67 -7.86 10.57 -21.17
CA ARG A 67 -7.20 11.79 -21.67
C ARG A 67 -7.40 11.92 -23.17
N GLN A 68 -7.47 13.13 -23.67
CA GLN A 68 -7.31 13.44 -25.08
C GLN A 68 -5.81 13.48 -25.38
N VAL A 69 -5.41 13.09 -26.57
CA VAL A 69 -4.02 13.24 -27.01
C VAL A 69 -3.98 14.07 -28.29
N GLY A 70 -3.42 15.28 -28.16
CA GLY A 70 -3.26 16.25 -29.23
C GLY A 70 -4.57 16.82 -29.79
N ALA A 71 -4.44 17.77 -30.72
CA ALA A 71 -5.55 18.50 -31.35
C ALA A 71 -6.51 17.64 -32.21
N SER A 72 -6.24 16.33 -32.34
CA SER A 72 -7.02 15.41 -33.19
C SER A 72 -8.20 14.77 -32.47
N GLY A 73 -8.30 14.90 -31.14
CA GLY A 73 -9.42 14.39 -30.35
C GLY A 73 -9.45 12.87 -30.18
N PHE A 74 -8.34 12.16 -30.41
CA PHE A 74 -8.25 10.75 -30.05
C PHE A 74 -8.15 10.61 -28.53
N GLY A 75 -9.00 9.75 -27.96
CA GLY A 75 -9.01 9.47 -26.53
C GLY A 75 -8.12 8.28 -26.19
N GLU A 76 -7.30 8.43 -25.15
CA GLU A 76 -6.60 7.35 -24.48
C GLU A 76 -7.21 7.09 -23.10
N ILE A 77 -7.04 5.86 -22.61
CA ILE A 77 -7.40 5.46 -21.25
C ILE A 77 -6.09 5.29 -20.48
N LEU A 78 -5.95 6.04 -19.40
CA LEU A 78 -4.89 5.90 -18.41
C LEU A 78 -5.40 5.00 -17.28
N ALA A 79 -4.67 3.92 -17.01
CA ALA A 79 -4.85 3.10 -15.81
C ALA A 79 -3.86 3.55 -14.73
N ILE A 80 -4.35 3.74 -13.51
CA ILE A 80 -3.60 4.22 -12.36
C ILE A 80 -3.76 3.17 -11.25
N GLY A 81 -2.71 2.39 -11.01
CA GLY A 81 -2.60 1.45 -9.90
C GLY A 81 -2.02 2.11 -8.65
N LEU A 82 -2.32 1.55 -7.48
CA LEU A 82 -1.69 1.92 -6.22
C LEU A 82 -0.46 1.04 -6.02
N ASP A 83 0.73 1.64 -5.93
CA ASP A 83 1.89 0.88 -5.44
C ASP A 83 1.79 0.71 -3.92
N PRO A 84 1.66 -0.52 -3.42
CA PRO A 84 1.40 -0.76 -2.01
C PRO A 84 2.65 -0.85 -1.14
N PHE A 85 3.85 -0.93 -1.75
CA PHE A 85 5.16 -1.21 -1.16
C PHE A 85 5.33 -2.51 -0.36
N LEU A 86 4.25 -3.22 -0.02
CA LEU A 86 4.27 -4.52 0.66
C LEU A 86 3.31 -5.46 -0.04
N VAL A 87 3.78 -6.60 -0.55
CA VAL A 87 2.95 -7.58 -1.28
C VAL A 87 3.17 -8.98 -0.68
N PRO A 88 2.15 -9.58 -0.05
CA PRO A 88 2.24 -10.97 0.37
C PRO A 88 1.98 -11.93 -0.81
N SER A 89 2.64 -13.08 -0.83
CA SER A 89 2.49 -14.09 -1.89
C SER A 89 1.13 -14.79 -1.88
N VAL A 90 0.42 -14.72 -0.75
CA VAL A 90 -0.94 -15.27 -0.55
C VAL A 90 -1.70 -14.34 0.38
N ASN A 91 -3.03 -14.35 0.31
CA ASN A 91 -3.90 -13.53 1.17
C ASN A 91 -4.54 -14.30 2.33
N SER A 92 -4.26 -15.60 2.45
CA SER A 92 -4.72 -16.43 3.56
C SER A 92 -3.67 -17.43 4.03
N LEU A 93 -3.85 -17.90 5.26
CA LEU A 93 -2.96 -18.86 5.91
C LEU A 93 -3.78 -19.86 6.72
N SER A 94 -3.55 -21.16 6.50
CA SER A 94 -4.31 -22.24 7.16
C SER A 94 -3.69 -22.62 8.51
N THR A 95 -4.51 -22.79 9.54
CA THR A 95 -4.05 -23.33 10.84
C THR A 95 -3.83 -24.85 10.80
N ASN A 96 -4.56 -25.56 9.94
CA ASN A 96 -4.54 -27.01 9.77
C ASN A 96 -3.33 -27.46 8.96
N SER A 97 -3.05 -26.77 7.86
CA SER A 97 -1.96 -27.12 6.95
C SER A 97 -0.69 -26.30 7.20
N GLY A 98 -0.80 -25.16 7.87
CA GLY A 98 0.26 -24.16 7.87
C GLY A 98 0.44 -23.57 6.46
N GLY A 99 1.67 -23.18 6.15
CA GLY A 99 2.06 -22.73 4.81
C GLY A 99 3.07 -21.60 4.84
N ALA A 100 3.81 -21.44 3.74
CA ALA A 100 4.74 -20.34 3.57
C ALA A 100 4.05 -19.13 2.93
N VAL A 101 4.22 -17.97 3.54
CA VAL A 101 3.90 -16.64 3.00
C VAL A 101 5.21 -15.91 2.82
N TYR A 102 5.48 -15.46 1.60
CA TYR A 102 6.58 -14.55 1.32
C TYR A 102 6.03 -13.14 1.24
N PHE A 103 6.77 -12.17 1.75
CA PHE A 103 6.45 -10.76 1.66
C PHE A 103 7.52 -10.10 0.81
N ASP A 104 7.09 -9.53 -0.30
CA ASP A 104 7.88 -8.65 -1.11
C ASP A 104 7.73 -7.22 -0.60
N ILE A 105 8.84 -6.55 -0.38
CA ILE A 105 8.89 -5.16 0.08
C ILE A 105 9.59 -4.38 -1.00
N ASP A 106 8.91 -3.41 -1.58
CA ASP A 106 9.40 -2.60 -2.70
C ASP A 106 9.08 -1.13 -2.38
N PHE A 107 9.91 -0.51 -1.55
CA PHE A 107 9.80 0.93 -1.34
C PHE A 107 10.51 1.67 -2.48
N PRO A 108 10.16 2.95 -2.74
CA PRO A 108 10.87 3.73 -3.74
C PRO A 108 12.38 3.82 -3.42
N SER A 109 13.22 3.96 -4.45
CA SER A 109 14.68 4.07 -4.28
C SER A 109 15.12 5.26 -3.42
N SER A 110 14.25 6.24 -3.20
CA SER A 110 14.48 7.30 -2.21
C SER A 110 14.71 6.73 -0.82
N ALA A 111 14.07 5.62 -0.46
CA ALA A 111 14.21 4.88 0.80
C ALA A 111 15.39 3.88 0.79
N GLY A 112 16.23 3.88 -0.24
CA GLY A 112 17.36 2.97 -0.33
C GLY A 112 18.30 3.09 0.88
N ALA A 113 18.73 1.94 1.41
CA ALA A 113 19.54 1.82 2.63
C ALA A 113 18.90 2.30 3.94
N ASP A 114 17.61 2.67 3.93
CA ASP A 114 16.87 2.96 5.17
C ASP A 114 16.59 1.66 5.94
N PHE A 115 16.35 1.80 7.25
CA PHE A 115 15.88 0.69 8.07
C PHE A 115 14.40 0.43 7.78
N TYR A 116 14.00 -0.80 7.52
CA TYR A 116 12.60 -1.16 7.36
C TYR A 116 12.09 -2.06 8.48
N GLN A 117 10.78 -2.05 8.66
CA GLN A 117 10.09 -2.89 9.62
C GLN A 117 8.66 -3.18 9.16
N ILE A 118 8.24 -4.46 9.20
CA ILE A 118 6.85 -4.87 9.05
C ILE A 118 6.19 -4.79 10.44
N LEU A 119 5.07 -4.07 10.53
CA LEU A 119 4.22 -4.00 11.70
C LEU A 119 2.96 -4.83 11.48
N ALA A 120 2.42 -5.41 12.54
CA ALA A 120 1.23 -6.25 12.46
C ALA A 120 0.19 -5.86 13.52
N SER A 121 -1.09 -6.07 13.23
CA SER A 121 -2.22 -5.84 14.13
C SER A 121 -3.29 -6.91 13.89
N LEU A 122 -3.99 -7.33 14.94
CA LEU A 122 -5.18 -8.18 14.86
C LEU A 122 -6.47 -7.36 14.95
N SER A 123 -6.38 -6.09 15.36
CA SER A 123 -7.54 -5.26 15.69
C SER A 123 -8.14 -4.52 14.49
N GLY A 124 -7.34 -4.17 13.48
CA GLY A 124 -7.85 -3.48 12.30
C GLY A 124 -6.85 -2.64 11.52
N LYS A 125 -7.35 -2.08 10.42
CA LYS A 125 -6.72 -0.96 9.71
C LYS A 125 -7.02 0.32 10.51
N GLY A 126 -5.96 1.06 10.84
CA GLY A 126 -5.99 2.29 11.65
C GLY A 126 -6.71 3.47 10.98
N PRO A 127 -6.36 4.72 11.30
CA PRO A 127 -4.96 5.15 11.40
C PRO A 127 -4.40 5.23 12.82
N THR A 128 -3.08 5.08 12.93
CA THR A 128 -2.27 5.36 14.13
C THR A 128 -1.11 6.25 13.75
N SER A 129 -0.79 7.27 14.54
CA SER A 129 0.41 8.08 14.30
C SER A 129 1.67 7.45 14.93
N LEU A 130 2.73 7.31 14.15
CA LEU A 130 4.08 6.97 14.59
C LEU A 130 5.03 8.10 14.16
N ASN A 131 5.65 8.79 15.13
CA ASN A 131 6.52 9.94 14.89
C ASN A 131 5.89 11.05 14.00
N GLY A 132 4.57 11.22 14.08
CA GLY A 132 3.82 12.21 13.29
C GLY A 132 3.37 11.71 11.92
N VAL A 133 3.76 10.51 11.50
CA VAL A 133 3.32 9.88 10.24
C VAL A 133 2.19 8.90 10.54
N GLU A 134 1.13 8.91 9.72
CA GLU A 134 0.02 7.97 9.87
C GLU A 134 0.40 6.59 9.30
N ILE A 135 0.15 5.56 10.11
CA ILE A 135 0.29 4.15 9.76
C ILE A 135 -1.11 3.53 9.72
N PRO A 136 -1.46 2.75 8.69
CA PRO A 136 -2.80 2.20 8.51
C PRO A 136 -3.06 0.96 9.39
N LEU A 137 -2.66 0.97 10.66
CA LEU A 137 -2.88 -0.13 11.62
C LEU A 137 -3.48 0.39 12.93
N THR A 138 -4.36 -0.39 13.55
CA THR A 138 -4.87 -0.11 14.90
C THR A 138 -3.88 -0.66 15.95
N PRO A 139 -3.51 0.09 17.00
CA PRO A 139 -2.56 -0.38 17.99
C PRO A 139 -3.19 -1.47 18.85
N ASP A 140 -2.51 -2.60 18.97
CA ASP A 140 -2.82 -3.67 19.89
C ASP A 140 -1.54 -4.36 20.39
N ASN A 141 -1.69 -5.47 21.12
CA ASN A 141 -0.54 -6.18 21.66
C ASN A 141 0.43 -6.65 20.56
N LEU A 142 -0.08 -7.12 19.42
CA LEU A 142 0.75 -7.57 18.31
C LEU A 142 1.48 -6.37 17.65
N TYR A 143 0.81 -5.23 17.54
CA TYR A 143 1.43 -3.99 17.05
C TYR A 143 2.59 -3.57 17.94
N PHE A 144 2.43 -3.53 19.26
CA PHE A 144 3.52 -3.16 20.16
C PHE A 144 4.64 -4.19 20.21
N GLN A 145 4.34 -5.48 20.06
CA GLN A 145 5.37 -6.53 19.91
C GLN A 145 6.18 -6.35 18.65
N THR A 146 5.51 -6.24 17.50
CA THR A 146 6.20 -6.06 16.21
C THR A 146 6.96 -4.75 16.17
N LEU A 147 6.42 -3.66 16.73
CA LEU A 147 7.11 -2.38 16.90
C LEU A 147 8.39 -2.51 17.73
N ALA A 148 8.38 -3.35 18.77
CA ALA A 148 9.55 -3.71 19.58
C ALA A 148 10.47 -4.76 18.94
N LEU A 149 10.30 -5.03 17.64
CA LEU A 149 11.06 -6.03 16.86
C LEU A 149 10.88 -7.47 17.36
N GLN A 150 9.75 -7.76 18.00
CA GLN A 150 9.38 -9.09 18.45
C GLN A 150 8.41 -9.71 17.44
N TYR A 151 8.88 -10.75 16.75
CA TYR A 151 8.14 -11.47 15.72
C TYR A 151 7.99 -12.96 16.06
N PRO A 152 7.01 -13.65 15.47
CA PRO A 152 6.90 -15.10 15.62
C PRO A 152 8.16 -15.84 15.15
N ILE A 153 8.48 -16.95 15.81
CA ILE A 153 9.71 -17.73 15.56
C ILE A 153 9.73 -18.50 14.23
N TYR A 154 8.56 -18.66 13.60
CA TYR A 154 8.39 -19.37 12.33
C TYR A 154 8.50 -18.41 11.13
N GLY A 155 9.26 -17.32 11.24
CA GLY A 155 9.52 -16.40 10.15
C GLY A 155 10.78 -15.58 10.36
N ALA A 156 11.22 -14.88 9.32
CA ALA A 156 12.39 -14.03 9.34
C ALA A 156 12.29 -12.89 8.32
N GLY A 157 13.18 -11.90 8.43
CA GLY A 157 13.24 -10.77 7.50
C GLY A 157 12.16 -9.72 7.72
N PHE A 158 11.44 -9.72 8.85
CA PHE A 158 10.41 -8.71 9.12
C PHE A 158 10.98 -7.31 9.41
N PHE A 159 12.29 -7.19 9.55
CA PHE A 159 12.99 -5.92 9.68
C PHE A 159 14.42 -6.06 9.17
N GLY A 160 15.04 -4.95 8.83
CA GLY A 160 16.41 -4.94 8.33
C GLY A 160 16.75 -3.63 7.64
N VAL A 161 17.68 -3.70 6.71
CA VAL A 161 18.07 -2.56 5.87
C VAL A 161 17.64 -2.85 4.44
N LEU A 162 16.99 -1.87 3.81
CA LEU A 162 16.56 -1.97 2.41
C LEU A 162 17.77 -2.01 1.47
N SER A 163 17.58 -2.61 0.30
CA SER A 163 18.54 -2.51 -0.81
C SER A 163 18.75 -1.04 -1.22
N GLN A 164 19.71 -0.76 -2.10
CA GLN A 164 19.85 0.60 -2.66
C GLN A 164 18.66 1.01 -3.54
N HIS A 165 17.87 0.05 -4.02
CA HIS A 165 16.66 0.31 -4.79
C HIS A 165 15.41 0.38 -3.92
N GLY A 166 15.51 0.10 -2.62
CA GLY A 166 14.37 0.13 -1.69
C GLY A 166 13.73 -1.24 -1.45
N ASP A 167 14.34 -2.32 -1.93
CA ASP A 167 13.76 -3.67 -1.84
C ASP A 167 14.17 -4.41 -0.55
N ALA A 168 13.29 -5.29 -0.08
CA ALA A 168 13.57 -6.32 0.91
C ALA A 168 12.60 -7.50 0.79
N GLY A 169 12.90 -8.59 1.49
CA GLY A 169 12.02 -9.75 1.56
C GLY A 169 11.88 -10.26 2.98
N ALA A 170 10.66 -10.67 3.34
CA ALA A 170 10.38 -11.38 4.58
C ALA A 170 9.64 -12.69 4.28
N TRP A 171 9.62 -13.61 5.23
CA TRP A 171 8.80 -14.81 5.11
C TRP A 171 8.27 -15.28 6.45
N LEU A 172 7.11 -15.92 6.41
CA LEU A 172 6.44 -16.58 7.52
C LEU A 172 6.04 -17.99 7.06
N ALA A 173 6.43 -19.03 7.78
CA ALA A 173 6.14 -20.42 7.42
C ALA A 173 5.78 -21.28 8.66
N PRO A 174 4.62 -21.04 9.30
CA PRO A 174 4.12 -21.92 10.34
C PRO A 174 3.82 -23.31 9.76
N GLY A 175 4.14 -24.34 10.52
CA GLY A 175 3.68 -25.69 10.26
C GLY A 175 2.22 -25.91 10.71
N PRO A 176 1.68 -27.11 10.41
CA PRO A 176 0.38 -27.55 10.93
C PRO A 176 0.27 -27.36 12.46
N GLY A 177 -0.70 -26.56 12.91
CA GLY A 177 -0.97 -26.30 14.33
C GLY A 177 -0.04 -25.30 15.02
N ASP A 178 0.94 -24.72 14.33
CA ASP A 178 1.82 -23.69 14.92
C ASP A 178 1.09 -22.34 15.12
N LEU A 179 0.06 -22.08 14.31
CA LEU A 179 -0.82 -20.94 14.48
C LEU A 179 -1.86 -21.22 15.57
N PRO A 180 -2.03 -20.32 16.54
CA PRO A 180 -3.06 -20.46 17.57
C PRO A 180 -4.46 -20.60 16.96
N ALA A 181 -5.21 -21.64 17.36
CA ALA A 181 -6.55 -21.91 16.84
C ALA A 181 -7.56 -20.77 17.09
N ASN A 182 -7.32 -19.90 18.08
CA ASN A 182 -8.14 -18.72 18.33
C ASN A 182 -7.95 -17.60 17.29
N LEU A 183 -6.99 -17.74 16.36
CA LEU A 183 -6.84 -16.85 15.22
C LEU A 183 -7.73 -17.26 14.03
N VAL A 184 -8.31 -18.46 14.02
CA VAL A 184 -9.19 -18.89 12.92
C VAL A 184 -10.35 -17.91 12.73
N GLY A 185 -10.55 -17.45 11.50
CA GLY A 185 -11.56 -16.45 11.14
C GLY A 185 -11.17 -15.00 11.45
N THR A 186 -9.94 -14.77 11.92
CA THR A 186 -9.40 -13.42 12.14
C THR A 186 -8.55 -12.95 10.96
N ASN A 187 -8.33 -11.65 10.90
CA ASN A 187 -7.45 -11.01 9.93
C ASN A 187 -6.20 -10.50 10.64
N ILE A 188 -5.04 -10.82 10.10
CA ILE A 188 -3.76 -10.20 10.46
C ILE A 188 -3.56 -9.03 9.49
N TYR A 189 -3.59 -7.81 10.03
CA TYR A 189 -3.33 -6.59 9.30
C TYR A 189 -1.84 -6.29 9.34
N LEU A 190 -1.22 -6.00 8.21
CA LEU A 190 0.23 -5.79 8.07
C LEU A 190 0.50 -4.47 7.36
N ALA A 191 1.53 -3.74 7.78
CA ALA A 191 2.05 -2.58 7.05
C ALA A 191 3.56 -2.50 7.23
N ALA A 192 4.31 -2.22 6.18
CA ALA A 192 5.73 -1.93 6.26
C ALA A 192 5.97 -0.44 6.44
N VAL A 193 7.04 -0.09 7.15
CA VAL A 193 7.53 1.28 7.28
C VAL A 193 9.01 1.33 6.96
N SER A 194 9.46 2.38 6.28
CA SER A 194 10.88 2.73 6.18
C SER A 194 11.20 3.86 7.16
N LYS A 195 12.40 3.80 7.74
CA LYS A 195 12.91 4.75 8.72
C LYS A 195 14.29 5.23 8.34
N ASP A 196 14.46 6.55 8.34
CA ASP A 196 15.75 7.17 8.13
C ASP A 196 16.76 6.76 9.24
N PRO A 197 18.06 7.03 9.08
CA PRO A 197 19.07 6.71 10.09
C PRO A 197 18.88 7.39 11.46
N LEU A 198 18.02 8.41 11.57
CA LEU A 198 17.67 9.10 12.81
C LEU A 198 16.40 8.53 13.45
N GLY A 199 15.74 7.55 12.81
CA GLY A 199 14.53 6.89 13.27
C GLY A 199 13.23 7.60 12.86
N GLY A 200 13.28 8.61 11.99
CA GLY A 200 12.11 9.25 11.39
C GLY A 200 11.45 8.32 10.38
N VAL A 201 10.12 8.15 10.44
CA VAL A 201 9.37 7.38 9.43
C VAL A 201 9.37 8.18 8.14
N LYS A 202 9.72 7.53 7.02
CA LYS A 202 9.87 8.16 5.71
C LYS A 202 8.80 7.71 4.72
N GLU A 203 8.68 6.40 4.54
CA GLU A 203 7.64 5.79 3.69
C GLU A 203 6.82 4.79 4.51
N VAL A 204 5.56 4.62 4.13
CA VAL A 204 4.61 3.68 4.75
C VAL A 204 3.88 2.94 3.65
N SER A 205 3.83 1.61 3.77
CA SER A 205 3.10 0.74 2.86
C SER A 205 1.59 0.85 3.10
N ALA A 206 0.80 0.49 2.09
CA ALA A 206 -0.63 0.28 2.32
C ALA A 206 -0.86 -0.95 3.23
N ALA A 207 -1.97 -0.98 3.97
CA ALA A 207 -2.27 -2.09 4.88
C ALA A 207 -2.70 -3.35 4.12
N ARG A 208 -1.99 -4.45 4.35
CA ARG A 208 -2.26 -5.80 3.86
C ARG A 208 -3.06 -6.62 4.86
N ILE A 209 -3.79 -7.61 4.35
CA ILE A 209 -4.61 -8.51 5.15
C ILE A 209 -4.19 -9.94 4.82
N LEU A 210 -3.83 -10.69 5.85
CA LEU A 210 -3.79 -12.15 5.80
C LEU A 210 -4.96 -12.70 6.61
N THR A 211 -5.88 -13.38 5.95
CA THR A 211 -6.99 -14.07 6.63
C THR A 211 -6.52 -15.41 7.14
N VAL A 212 -6.76 -15.68 8.42
CA VAL A 212 -6.43 -16.97 9.03
C VAL A 212 -7.62 -17.90 8.84
N GLU A 213 -7.38 -18.98 8.11
CA GLU A 213 -8.38 -19.97 7.75
C GLU A 213 -8.13 -21.27 8.52
N PRO A 214 -9.15 -22.14 8.64
CA PRO A 214 -8.98 -23.46 9.21
C PRO A 214 -7.79 -24.19 8.62
#